data_AF-A0A0V0R5T0-F1
#
_entry.id   AF-A0A0V0R5T0-F1
#
_cell.length_a   1.000
_cell.length_b   1.000
_cell.length_c   1.000
_cell.angle_alpha   90.00
_cell.angle_beta   90.00
_cell.angle_gamma   90.00
#
_symmetry.space_group_name_H-M   'P 1'
#
loop_
_entity.id
_entity.type
_entity.pdbx_description
1 polymer ?
#
loop_
_entity_poly.entity_id
_entity_poly.type
_entity_poly.pdbx_seq_one_letter_code
_entity_poly.pdbx_strand_id
1 'polypeptide(L)'
;MQNQFFFSQIQFGNFHTGLRNYEIGLDFLFKAKNRWEFIDPEENNQFHIELISNIGIAYTIQGDMEQGMPYLNQAMDKLQPVTQENVQIFIFNSLHMAKLWLNLEQIEKSLNITEKCWQQIQKFQVGPDMELQVLEHFANLQIKLDKYDEAKKYLEQAFKIVDMYGFQNFPITIRLYFLEGLLHLKFQDYYKVKEYGEKVKSLAEEFFGNDDEQVADGLSLIGKAQYYWKNGKQLTNEDARHRKYKTEY
;
A
#
# COMPACT_ATOMS: atom_id res chain seq x y z
N MET A 1 -8.15 2.92 -35.04
CA MET A 1 -7.87 1.51 -34.71
C MET A 1 -6.47 1.28 -34.15
N GLN A 2 -5.39 1.82 -34.72
CA GLN A 2 -4.02 1.59 -34.21
C GLN A 2 -3.75 2.13 -32.78
N ASN A 3 -4.31 3.29 -32.41
CA ASN A 3 -4.11 3.84 -31.06
C ASN A 3 -4.75 3.00 -29.94
N GLN A 4 -5.91 2.38 -30.21
CA GLN A 4 -6.61 1.56 -29.20
C GLN A 4 -5.85 0.27 -28.86
N PHE A 5 -5.00 -0.22 -29.77
CA PHE A 5 -4.33 -1.51 -29.62
C PHE A 5 -3.14 -1.48 -28.66
N PHE A 6 -2.44 -0.36 -28.51
CA PHE A 6 -1.36 -0.30 -27.52
C PHE A 6 -1.89 0.10 -26.14
N PHE A 7 -2.96 0.93 -26.05
CA PHE A 7 -3.64 1.16 -24.78
C PHE A 7 -4.14 -0.16 -24.19
N SER A 8 -4.69 -1.06 -25.01
CA SER A 8 -5.07 -2.39 -24.53
C SER A 8 -3.86 -3.22 -24.07
N GLN A 9 -2.69 -3.10 -24.71
CA GLN A 9 -1.46 -3.75 -24.23
C GLN A 9 -0.99 -3.22 -22.87
N ILE A 10 -1.09 -1.91 -22.62
CA ILE A 10 -0.81 -1.33 -21.29
C ILE A 10 -1.76 -1.94 -20.26
N GLN A 11 -3.05 -2.01 -20.57
CA GLN A 11 -4.05 -2.60 -19.67
C GLN A 11 -3.80 -4.10 -19.42
N PHE A 12 -3.47 -4.88 -20.45
CA PHE A 12 -3.10 -6.30 -20.29
C PHE A 12 -1.82 -6.47 -19.48
N GLY A 13 -0.82 -5.62 -19.73
CA GLY A 13 0.44 -5.62 -18.99
C GLY A 13 0.23 -5.36 -17.49
N ASN A 14 -0.54 -4.31 -17.18
CA ASN A 14 -0.91 -3.96 -15.81
C ASN A 14 -1.75 -5.06 -15.14
N PHE A 15 -2.73 -5.63 -15.86
CA PHE A 15 -3.56 -6.73 -15.37
C PHE A 15 -2.73 -7.96 -15.01
N HIS A 16 -1.85 -8.42 -15.91
CA HIS A 16 -0.99 -9.58 -15.67
C HIS A 16 0.04 -9.32 -14.57
N THR A 17 0.60 -8.11 -14.49
CA THR A 17 1.49 -7.71 -13.39
C THR A 17 0.75 -7.73 -12.06
N GLY A 18 -0.50 -7.25 -12.02
CA GLY A 18 -1.37 -7.34 -10.83
C GLY A 18 -1.66 -8.79 -10.41
N LEU A 19 -1.79 -9.71 -11.36
CA LEU A 19 -1.90 -11.15 -11.12
C LEU A 19 -0.56 -11.84 -10.81
N ARG A 20 0.53 -11.10 -10.64
CA ARG A 20 1.90 -11.61 -10.44
C ARG A 20 2.45 -12.46 -11.60
N ASN A 21 1.83 -12.38 -12.77
CA ASN A 21 2.32 -12.98 -14.01
C ASN A 21 3.31 -12.01 -14.67
N TYR A 22 4.40 -11.68 -13.96
CA TYR A 22 5.31 -10.58 -14.32
C TYR A 22 5.93 -10.73 -15.69
N GLU A 23 6.30 -11.96 -16.10
CA GLU A 23 6.86 -12.22 -17.43
C GLU A 23 5.89 -11.81 -18.55
N ILE A 24 4.63 -12.23 -18.43
CA ILE A 24 3.58 -11.88 -19.40
C ILE A 24 3.26 -10.38 -19.32
N GLY A 25 3.19 -9.84 -18.10
CA GLY A 25 2.94 -8.43 -17.86
C GLY A 25 3.98 -7.53 -18.54
N LEU A 26 5.26 -7.78 -18.27
CA LEU A 26 6.38 -7.06 -18.85
C LEU A 26 6.44 -7.24 -20.37
N ASP A 27 6.18 -8.43 -20.91
CA ASP A 27 6.12 -8.63 -22.37
C ASP A 27 5.10 -7.69 -23.04
N PHE A 28 3.90 -7.56 -22.48
CA PHE A 28 2.90 -6.61 -23.00
C PHE A 28 3.32 -5.15 -22.83
N LEU A 29 3.90 -4.79 -21.68
CA LEU A 29 4.37 -3.42 -21.44
C LEU A 29 5.51 -3.04 -22.40
N PHE A 30 6.46 -3.94 -22.67
CA PHE A 30 7.54 -3.70 -23.62
C PHE A 30 7.05 -3.61 -25.07
N LYS A 31 6.04 -4.41 -25.45
CA LYS A 31 5.37 -4.27 -26.76
C LYS A 31 4.75 -2.88 -26.91
N ALA A 32 4.10 -2.36 -25.87
CA ALA A 32 3.56 -1.01 -25.87
C ALA A 32 4.68 0.05 -25.92
N LYS A 33 5.79 -0.17 -25.20
CA LYS A 33 6.92 0.76 -25.14
C LYS A 33 7.57 0.93 -26.52
N ASN A 34 7.86 -0.17 -27.21
CA ASN A 34 8.44 -0.15 -28.55
C ASN A 34 7.57 0.63 -29.56
N ARG A 35 6.25 0.69 -29.34
CA ARG A 35 5.35 1.49 -30.18
C ARG A 35 5.38 2.96 -29.80
N TRP A 36 5.37 3.25 -28.50
CA TRP A 36 5.48 4.61 -28.00
C TRP A 36 6.79 5.28 -28.40
N GLU A 37 7.92 4.57 -28.40
CA GLU A 37 9.21 5.09 -28.85
C GLU A 37 9.21 5.55 -30.32
N PHE A 38 8.32 5.00 -31.16
CA PHE A 38 8.14 5.46 -32.53
C PHE A 38 7.22 6.69 -32.63
N ILE A 39 6.20 6.77 -31.77
CA ILE A 39 5.15 7.81 -31.83
C ILE A 39 5.58 9.07 -31.08
N ASP A 40 6.24 8.92 -29.94
CA ASP A 40 6.69 9.96 -29.04
C ASP A 40 8.11 9.62 -28.54
N PRO A 41 9.13 9.74 -29.41
CA PRO A 41 10.52 9.39 -29.07
C PRO A 41 11.10 10.24 -27.93
N GLU A 42 10.55 11.43 -27.73
CA GLU A 42 10.98 12.39 -26.71
C GLU A 42 10.21 12.22 -25.38
N GLU A 43 9.29 11.26 -25.29
CA GLU A 43 8.57 10.91 -24.05
C GLU A 43 7.83 12.10 -23.41
N ASN A 44 7.16 12.92 -24.22
CA ASN A 44 6.40 14.07 -23.74
C ASN A 44 4.93 13.72 -23.46
N ASN A 45 4.44 12.60 -23.96
CA ASN A 45 3.07 12.17 -23.77
C ASN A 45 2.87 11.53 -22.39
N GLN A 46 1.84 11.94 -21.67
CA GLN A 46 1.55 11.43 -20.32
C GLN A 46 1.31 9.92 -20.27
N PHE A 47 0.67 9.34 -21.28
CA PHE A 47 0.46 7.89 -21.34
C PHE A 47 1.75 7.13 -21.63
N HIS A 48 2.70 7.75 -22.32
CA HIS A 48 4.04 7.19 -22.50
C HIS A 48 4.78 7.19 -21.16
N ILE A 49 4.76 8.33 -20.45
CA ILE A 49 5.39 8.47 -19.13
C ILE A 49 4.77 7.50 -18.10
N GLU A 50 3.44 7.33 -18.13
CA GLU A 50 2.73 6.35 -17.29
C GLU A 50 3.17 4.92 -17.60
N LEU A 51 3.31 4.56 -18.89
CA LEU A 51 3.84 3.26 -19.28
C LEU A 51 5.25 3.03 -18.76
N ILE A 52 6.14 4.02 -18.87
CA ILE A 52 7.49 3.93 -18.30
C ILE A 52 7.43 3.70 -16.79
N SER A 53 6.56 4.42 -16.08
CA SER A 53 6.33 4.19 -14.64
C SER A 53 5.86 2.76 -14.36
N ASN A 54 4.90 2.26 -15.13
CA ASN A 54 4.33 0.91 -14.95
C ASN A 54 5.37 -0.19 -15.16
N ILE A 55 6.30 -0.02 -16.11
CA ILE A 55 7.42 -0.96 -16.30
C ILE A 55 8.32 -0.96 -15.06
N GLY A 56 8.68 0.21 -14.55
CA GLY A 56 9.46 0.32 -13.31
C GLY A 56 8.77 -0.32 -12.11
N ILE A 57 7.45 -0.12 -11.99
CA ILE A 57 6.64 -0.72 -10.93
C ILE A 57 6.62 -2.25 -11.06
N ALA A 58 6.42 -2.77 -12.27
CA ALA A 58 6.39 -4.22 -12.51
C ALA A 58 7.70 -4.90 -12.09
N TYR A 59 8.85 -4.34 -12.47
CA TYR A 59 10.16 -4.83 -12.04
C TYR A 59 10.36 -4.77 -10.53
N THR A 60 10.04 -3.62 -9.90
CA THR A 60 10.24 -3.45 -8.45
C THR A 60 9.34 -4.37 -7.62
N ILE A 61 8.10 -4.63 -8.05
CA ILE A 61 7.19 -5.59 -7.40
C ILE A 61 7.74 -7.02 -7.52
N GLN A 62 8.37 -7.37 -8.63
CA GLN A 62 9.06 -8.66 -8.80
C GLN A 62 10.34 -8.77 -7.94
N GLY A 63 10.79 -7.68 -7.34
CA GLY A 63 12.02 -7.60 -6.55
C GLY A 63 13.26 -7.20 -7.35
N ASP A 64 13.14 -6.93 -8.65
CA ASP A 64 14.23 -6.43 -9.48
C ASP A 64 14.29 -4.90 -9.43
N MET A 65 14.83 -4.40 -8.32
CA MET A 65 15.01 -2.96 -8.12
C MET A 65 16.03 -2.35 -9.08
N GLU A 66 17.04 -3.14 -9.50
CA GLU A 66 18.11 -2.68 -10.38
C GLU A 66 17.55 -2.27 -11.75
N GLN A 67 16.64 -3.06 -12.31
CA GLN A 67 15.95 -2.71 -13.55
C GLN A 67 14.81 -1.72 -13.34
N GLY A 68 14.09 -1.80 -12.23
CA GLY A 68 12.89 -0.99 -12.02
C GLY A 68 13.17 0.48 -11.71
N MET A 69 14.16 0.78 -10.87
CA MET A 69 14.44 2.16 -10.44
C MET A 69 14.81 3.13 -11.56
N PRO A 70 15.63 2.75 -12.57
CA PRO A 70 15.87 3.60 -13.73
C PRO A 70 14.59 4.09 -14.41
N TYR A 71 13.61 3.19 -14.63
CA TYR A 71 12.32 3.56 -15.24
C TYR A 71 11.49 4.49 -14.35
N LEU A 72 11.42 4.21 -13.04
CA LEU A 72 10.68 5.08 -12.10
C LEU A 72 11.28 6.49 -12.06
N ASN A 73 12.61 6.61 -12.01
CA ASN A 73 13.32 7.88 -12.01
C ASN A 73 13.16 8.62 -13.34
N GLN A 74 13.28 7.92 -14.47
CA GLN A 74 13.08 8.48 -15.81
C GLN A 74 11.69 9.10 -15.94
N ALA A 75 10.64 8.38 -15.53
CA ALA A 75 9.30 8.92 -15.52
C ALA A 75 9.18 10.11 -14.57
N MET A 76 9.81 10.06 -13.39
CA MET A 76 9.79 11.15 -12.43
C MET A 76 10.37 12.45 -12.99
N ASP A 77 11.46 12.38 -13.75
CA ASP A 77 12.09 13.53 -14.39
C ASP A 77 11.15 14.20 -15.40
N LYS A 78 10.37 13.41 -16.14
CA LYS A 78 9.37 13.89 -17.11
C LYS A 78 8.10 14.46 -16.46
N LEU A 79 7.83 14.09 -15.22
CA LEU A 79 6.68 14.58 -14.45
C LEU A 79 6.96 15.93 -13.78
N GLN A 80 8.16 16.50 -13.95
CA GLN A 80 8.51 17.84 -13.47
C GLN A 80 8.39 18.89 -14.59
N PRO A 81 7.79 20.07 -14.32
CA PRO A 81 7.08 20.42 -13.10
C PRO A 81 5.75 19.66 -12.96
N VAL A 82 5.32 19.40 -11.72
CA VAL A 82 4.02 18.78 -11.45
C VAL A 82 2.89 19.75 -11.80
N THR A 83 1.94 19.28 -12.59
CA THR A 83 0.76 20.02 -13.08
C THR A 83 -0.52 19.23 -12.80
N GLN A 84 -1.68 19.87 -12.98
CA GLN A 84 -2.99 19.22 -12.82
C GLN A 84 -3.16 17.99 -13.73
N GLU A 85 -2.50 17.97 -14.89
CA GLU A 85 -2.64 16.89 -15.86
C GLU A 85 -1.79 15.67 -15.50
N ASN A 86 -0.61 15.87 -14.88
CA ASN A 86 0.33 14.79 -14.59
C ASN A 86 0.39 14.38 -13.09
N VAL A 87 -0.30 15.11 -12.21
CA VAL A 87 -0.21 14.91 -10.75
C VAL A 87 -0.58 13.49 -10.32
N GLN A 88 -1.53 12.84 -10.98
CA GLN A 88 -1.93 11.48 -10.65
C GLN A 88 -0.81 10.48 -10.92
N ILE A 89 -0.13 10.60 -12.07
CA ILE A 89 1.01 9.75 -12.42
C ILE A 89 2.17 10.01 -11.46
N PHE A 90 2.42 11.29 -11.12
CA PHE A 90 3.44 11.68 -10.14
C PHE A 90 3.19 11.03 -8.78
N ILE A 91 1.98 11.14 -8.24
CA ILE A 91 1.63 10.57 -6.94
C ILE A 91 1.78 9.05 -6.99
N PHE A 92 1.23 8.40 -8.02
CA PHE A 92 1.27 6.95 -8.14
C PHE A 92 2.70 6.41 -8.17
N ASN A 93 3.54 6.93 -9.08
CA ASN A 93 4.95 6.55 -9.19
C ASN A 93 5.70 6.82 -7.86
N SER A 94 5.53 8.02 -7.30
CA SER A 94 6.15 8.40 -6.02
C SER A 94 5.75 7.47 -4.88
N LEU A 95 4.47 7.08 -4.78
CA LEU A 95 4.01 6.19 -3.72
C LEU A 95 4.58 4.78 -3.84
N HIS A 96 4.75 4.27 -5.06
CA HIS A 96 5.45 3.01 -5.29
C HIS A 96 6.92 3.08 -4.85
N MET A 97 7.61 4.16 -5.20
CA MET A 97 8.98 4.39 -4.71
C MET A 97 9.01 4.48 -3.17
N ALA A 98 8.06 5.18 -2.55
CA ALA A 98 7.98 5.31 -1.09
C ALA A 98 7.79 3.94 -0.41
N LYS A 99 6.88 3.11 -0.93
CA LYS A 99 6.66 1.74 -0.45
C LYS A 99 7.91 0.88 -0.58
N LEU A 100 8.63 1.00 -1.69
CA LEU A 100 9.91 0.31 -1.88
C LEU A 100 10.96 0.73 -0.85
N TRP A 101 11.12 2.04 -0.60
CA TRP A 101 12.03 2.53 0.43
C TRP A 101 11.64 2.06 1.83
N LEU A 102 10.34 2.00 2.14
CA LEU A 102 9.86 1.46 3.41
C LEU A 102 10.20 -0.03 3.56
N ASN A 103 10.07 -0.83 2.50
CA ASN A 103 10.46 -2.25 2.50
C ASN A 103 11.96 -2.46 2.72
N LEU A 104 12.78 -1.49 2.32
CA LEU A 104 14.23 -1.45 2.58
C LEU A 104 14.60 -0.81 3.93
N GLU A 105 13.62 -0.61 4.81
CA GLU A 105 13.78 0.04 6.12
C GLU A 105 14.30 1.49 6.05
N GLN A 106 14.27 2.11 4.87
CA GLN A 106 14.63 3.52 4.65
C GLN A 106 13.42 4.43 4.95
N ILE A 107 12.97 4.41 6.21
CA ILE A 107 11.73 5.07 6.66
C ILE A 107 11.74 6.58 6.35
N GLU A 108 12.86 7.28 6.56
CA GLU A 108 12.97 8.73 6.32
C GLU A 108 12.79 9.08 4.83
N LYS A 109 13.38 8.28 3.92
CA LYS A 109 13.20 8.47 2.48
C LYS A 109 11.76 8.26 2.07
N SER A 110 11.14 7.19 2.58
CA SER A 110 9.72 6.92 2.34
C SER A 110 8.86 8.08 2.83
N LEU A 111 9.07 8.55 4.06
CA LEU A 111 8.31 9.67 4.64
C LEU A 111 8.45 10.94 3.82
N ASN A 112 9.66 11.33 3.40
CA ASN A 112 9.89 12.51 2.58
C ASN A 112 9.11 12.46 1.26
N ILE A 113 9.09 11.29 0.61
CA ILE A 113 8.34 11.11 -0.64
C ILE A 113 6.83 11.18 -0.37
N THR A 114 6.32 10.53 0.67
CA THR A 114 4.90 10.61 1.06
C THR A 114 4.46 12.04 1.37
N GLU A 115 5.30 12.82 2.05
CA GLU A 115 5.06 14.25 2.31
C GLU A 115 5.01 15.08 1.03
N LYS A 116 5.88 14.80 0.05
CA LYS A 116 5.83 15.42 -1.28
C LYS A 116 4.53 15.08 -2.01
N CYS A 117 4.08 13.83 -1.97
CA CYS A 117 2.78 13.43 -2.52
C CYS A 117 1.66 14.23 -1.86
N TRP A 118 1.66 14.31 -0.53
CA TRP A 118 0.67 15.09 0.22
C TRP A 118 0.64 16.57 -0.18
N GLN A 119 1.80 17.20 -0.35
CA GLN A 119 1.88 18.58 -0.84
C GLN A 119 1.23 18.74 -2.22
N GLN A 120 1.38 17.77 -3.13
CA GLN A 120 0.73 17.82 -4.44
C GLN A 120 -0.79 17.63 -4.34
N ILE A 121 -1.25 16.73 -3.47
CA ILE A 121 -2.69 16.51 -3.18
C ILE A 121 -3.34 17.80 -2.65
N GLN A 122 -2.64 18.57 -1.82
CA GLN A 122 -3.16 19.84 -1.31
C GLN A 122 -3.18 20.95 -2.38
N LYS A 123 -2.36 20.83 -3.43
CA LYS A 123 -2.20 21.85 -4.47
C LYS A 123 -3.10 21.62 -5.68
N PHE A 124 -3.40 20.36 -6.01
CA PHE A 124 -4.10 19.97 -7.22
C PHE A 124 -5.35 19.14 -6.91
N GLN A 125 -6.30 19.13 -7.82
CA GLN A 125 -7.48 18.28 -7.69
C GLN A 125 -7.10 16.83 -8.00
N VAL A 126 -7.17 15.96 -7.00
CA VAL A 126 -6.88 14.53 -7.13
C VAL A 126 -8.11 13.70 -6.76
N GLY A 127 -8.16 12.46 -7.26
CA GLY A 127 -9.22 11.53 -6.90
C GLY A 127 -9.13 11.10 -5.42
N PRO A 128 -10.27 10.76 -4.80
CA PRO A 128 -10.31 10.32 -3.40
C PRO A 128 -9.55 9.00 -3.18
N ASP A 129 -9.42 8.17 -4.21
CA ASP A 129 -8.62 6.94 -4.22
C ASP A 129 -7.12 7.22 -4.05
N MET A 130 -6.60 8.27 -4.67
CA MET A 130 -5.20 8.69 -4.51
C MET A 130 -4.96 9.23 -3.11
N GLU A 131 -5.85 10.09 -2.60
CA GLU A 131 -5.77 10.60 -1.23
C GLU A 131 -5.78 9.46 -0.22
N LEU A 132 -6.67 8.48 -0.42
CA LEU A 132 -6.77 7.31 0.44
C LEU A 132 -5.47 6.50 0.49
N GLN A 133 -4.83 6.28 -0.67
CA GLN A 133 -3.55 5.57 -0.73
C GLN A 133 -2.42 6.31 0.01
N VAL A 134 -2.36 7.65 -0.09
CA VAL A 134 -1.35 8.45 0.63
C VAL A 134 -1.59 8.40 2.14
N LEU A 135 -2.85 8.48 2.59
CA LEU A 135 -3.21 8.37 4.00
C LEU A 135 -2.90 6.99 4.58
N GLU A 136 -3.18 5.90 3.85
CA GLU A 136 -2.80 4.54 4.23
C GLU A 136 -1.28 4.43 4.45
N HIS A 137 -0.49 4.95 3.51
CA HIS A 137 0.95 4.88 3.61
C HIS A 137 1.51 5.74 4.75
N PHE A 138 0.92 6.91 5.03
CA PHE A 138 1.24 7.68 6.24
C PHE A 138 0.95 6.89 7.51
N ALA A 139 -0.23 6.29 7.63
CA ALA A 139 -0.58 5.49 8.81
C ALA A 139 0.43 4.36 9.05
N ASN A 140 0.81 3.64 7.99
CA ASN A 140 1.83 2.59 8.06
C ASN A 140 3.19 3.15 8.51
N LEU A 141 3.64 4.27 7.94
CA LEU A 141 4.88 4.94 8.34
C LEU A 141 4.87 5.36 9.81
N GLN A 142 3.77 5.94 10.30
CA GLN A 142 3.67 6.34 11.69
C GLN A 142 3.68 5.13 12.64
N ILE A 143 3.03 4.01 12.27
CA ILE A 143 3.14 2.74 13.03
C ILE A 143 4.60 2.26 13.09
N LYS A 144 5.34 2.33 11.97
CA LYS A 144 6.76 1.94 11.91
C LYS A 144 7.68 2.85 12.72
N LEU A 145 7.26 4.09 12.96
CA LEU A 145 7.94 5.06 13.81
C LEU A 145 7.46 5.03 15.27
N ASP A 146 6.61 4.06 15.64
CA ASP A 146 5.95 3.97 16.96
C ASP A 146 5.13 5.23 17.35
N LYS A 147 4.68 6.00 16.36
CA LYS A 147 3.84 7.19 16.47
C LYS A 147 2.35 6.84 16.31
N TYR A 148 1.83 6.11 17.29
CA TYR A 148 0.52 5.47 17.18
C TYR A 148 -0.67 6.46 17.15
N ASP A 149 -0.56 7.59 17.86
CA ASP A 149 -1.61 8.62 17.86
C ASP A 149 -1.72 9.33 16.50
N GLU A 150 -0.59 9.58 15.85
CA GLU A 150 -0.54 10.10 14.48
C GLU A 150 -1.08 9.09 13.48
N ALA A 151 -0.68 7.81 13.60
CA ALA A 151 -1.20 6.75 12.75
C ALA A 151 -2.74 6.67 12.81
N LYS A 152 -3.30 6.75 14.02
CA LYS A 152 -4.74 6.76 14.24
C LYS A 152 -5.42 7.92 13.53
N LYS A 153 -4.86 9.14 13.58
CA LYS A 153 -5.42 10.31 12.89
C LYS A 153 -5.48 10.11 11.36
N TYR A 154 -4.44 9.50 10.78
CA TYR A 154 -4.43 9.20 9.35
C TYR A 154 -5.45 8.11 8.98
N LEU A 155 -5.59 7.07 9.80
CA LEU A 155 -6.62 6.04 9.59
C LEU A 155 -8.04 6.60 9.71
N GLU A 156 -8.31 7.46 10.70
CA GLU A 156 -9.60 8.14 10.84
C GLU A 156 -9.94 9.00 9.62
N GLN A 157 -8.95 9.67 9.02
CA GLN A 157 -9.14 10.41 7.77
C GLN A 157 -9.41 9.46 6.59
N ALA A 158 -8.64 8.36 6.49
CA ALA A 158 -8.82 7.34 5.46
C ALA A 158 -10.22 6.72 5.51
N PHE A 159 -10.71 6.33 6.70
CA PHE A 159 -12.06 5.76 6.84
C PHE A 159 -13.17 6.76 6.52
N LYS A 160 -12.98 8.06 6.76
CA LYS A 160 -13.95 9.08 6.30
C LYS A 160 -14.08 9.08 4.78
N ILE A 161 -12.97 8.93 4.05
CA ILE A 161 -13.00 8.80 2.59
C ILE A 161 -13.70 7.51 2.18
N VAL A 162 -13.37 6.39 2.85
CA VAL A 162 -14.03 5.09 2.59
C VAL A 162 -15.54 5.19 2.73
N ASP A 163 -16.01 5.82 3.81
CA ASP A 163 -17.45 5.98 4.07
C ASP A 163 -18.12 6.94 3.10
N MET A 164 -17.45 8.06 2.77
CA MET A 164 -18.00 9.08 1.88
C MET A 164 -18.15 8.58 0.43
N TYR A 165 -17.20 7.78 -0.05
CA TYR A 165 -17.13 7.35 -1.46
C TYR A 165 -17.52 5.89 -1.69
N GLY A 166 -17.89 5.16 -0.64
CA GLY A 166 -18.35 3.78 -0.75
C GLY A 166 -17.22 2.78 -1.04
N PHE A 167 -16.02 3.02 -0.50
CA PHE A 167 -14.86 2.15 -0.76
C PHE A 167 -14.74 0.94 0.19
N GLN A 168 -15.81 0.56 0.90
CA GLN A 168 -15.75 -0.52 1.89
C GLN A 168 -15.29 -1.84 1.27
N ASN A 169 -15.68 -2.08 0.01
CA ASN A 169 -15.36 -3.28 -0.75
C ASN A 169 -14.27 -2.96 -1.81
N PHE A 170 -13.19 -2.29 -1.41
CA PHE A 170 -12.03 -2.07 -2.27
C PHE A 170 -10.77 -2.67 -1.62
N PRO A 171 -9.82 -3.18 -2.42
CA PRO A 171 -8.55 -3.74 -1.94
C PRO A 171 -7.81 -2.89 -0.90
N ILE A 172 -7.79 -1.57 -1.08
CA ILE A 172 -7.09 -0.65 -0.17
C ILE A 172 -7.68 -0.69 1.25
N THR A 173 -8.96 -0.98 1.41
CA THR A 173 -9.65 -1.03 2.71
C THR A 173 -9.21 -2.24 3.54
N ILE A 174 -8.78 -3.34 2.89
CA ILE A 174 -8.17 -4.48 3.58
C ILE A 174 -6.91 -4.05 4.32
N ARG A 175 -6.06 -3.24 3.66
CA ARG A 175 -4.85 -2.68 4.28
C ARG A 175 -5.17 -1.75 5.44
N LEU A 176 -6.19 -0.90 5.32
CA LEU A 176 -6.62 -0.03 6.42
C LEU A 176 -7.08 -0.83 7.65
N TYR A 177 -7.89 -1.88 7.46
CA TYR A 177 -8.29 -2.76 8.57
C TYR A 177 -7.10 -3.50 9.18
N PHE A 178 -6.11 -3.88 8.37
CA PHE A 178 -4.89 -4.49 8.90
C PHE A 178 -4.12 -3.50 9.79
N LEU A 179 -3.96 -2.24 9.37
CA LEU A 179 -3.31 -1.20 10.16
C LEU A 179 -4.07 -0.88 11.46
N GLU A 180 -5.40 -0.85 11.43
CA GLU A 180 -6.24 -0.75 12.64
C GLU A 180 -6.02 -1.92 13.59
N GLY A 181 -5.96 -3.15 13.06
CA GLY A 181 -5.65 -4.34 13.84
C GLY A 181 -4.27 -4.24 14.52
N LEU A 182 -3.27 -3.72 13.83
CA LEU A 182 -1.94 -3.47 14.41
C LEU A 182 -1.98 -2.40 15.50
N LEU A 183 -2.76 -1.33 15.32
CA LEU A 183 -2.93 -0.27 16.31
C LEU A 183 -3.59 -0.81 17.59
N HIS A 184 -4.67 -1.58 17.43
CA HIS A 184 -5.36 -2.21 18.56
C HIS A 184 -4.49 -3.24 19.28
N LEU A 185 -3.58 -3.91 18.57
CA LEU A 185 -2.63 -4.82 19.17
C LEU A 185 -1.67 -4.07 20.10
N LYS A 186 -1.23 -2.87 19.71
CA LYS A 186 -0.39 -2.00 20.55
C LYS A 186 -1.14 -1.51 21.80
N PHE A 187 -2.43 -1.21 21.66
CA PHE A 187 -3.30 -0.87 22.79
C PHE A 187 -3.81 -2.07 23.59
N GLN A 188 -3.35 -3.29 23.27
CA GLN A 188 -3.73 -4.54 23.95
C GLN A 188 -5.23 -4.85 23.90
N ASP A 189 -5.96 -4.29 22.95
CA ASP A 189 -7.37 -4.62 22.70
C ASP A 189 -7.46 -5.85 21.80
N TYR A 190 -7.12 -7.00 22.36
CA TYR A 190 -7.06 -8.26 21.62
C TYR A 190 -8.42 -8.70 21.04
N TYR A 191 -9.53 -8.21 21.58
CA TYR A 191 -10.85 -8.45 21.00
C TYR A 191 -10.95 -7.77 19.63
N LYS A 192 -10.63 -6.47 19.57
CA LYS A 192 -10.61 -5.73 18.30
C LYS A 192 -9.56 -6.22 17.33
N VAL A 193 -8.37 -6.62 17.80
CA VAL A 193 -7.34 -7.23 16.93
C VAL A 193 -7.91 -8.44 16.19
N LYS A 194 -8.64 -9.31 16.92
CA LYS A 194 -9.28 -10.49 16.33
C LYS A 194 -10.36 -10.09 15.32
N GLU A 195 -11.22 -9.14 15.68
CA GLU A 195 -12.29 -8.63 14.80
C GLU A 195 -11.71 -8.08 13.48
N TYR A 196 -10.69 -7.22 13.54
CA TYR A 196 -10.03 -6.71 12.35
C TYR A 196 -9.31 -7.80 11.56
N GLY A 197 -8.69 -8.77 12.23
CA GLY A 197 -8.09 -9.92 11.57
C GLY A 197 -9.11 -10.77 10.79
N GLU A 198 -10.31 -10.98 11.34
CA GLU A 198 -11.41 -11.67 10.66
C GLU A 198 -11.92 -10.87 9.45
N LYS A 199 -12.05 -9.54 9.57
CA LYS A 199 -12.41 -8.65 8.46
C LYS A 199 -11.37 -8.69 7.32
N VAL A 200 -10.09 -8.54 7.65
CA VAL A 200 -8.98 -8.62 6.68
C VAL A 200 -9.00 -9.94 5.94
N LYS A 201 -9.07 -11.06 6.69
CA LYS A 201 -9.11 -12.40 6.13
C LYS A 201 -10.30 -12.56 5.17
N SER A 202 -11.51 -12.25 5.64
CA SER A 202 -12.73 -12.45 4.84
C SER A 202 -12.73 -11.64 3.55
N LEU A 203 -12.32 -10.38 3.61
CA LEU A 203 -12.27 -9.53 2.42
C LEU A 203 -11.16 -9.97 1.46
N ALA A 204 -9.98 -10.33 1.97
CA ALA A 204 -8.90 -10.84 1.13
C ALA A 204 -9.29 -12.14 0.41
N GLU A 205 -9.96 -13.06 1.09
CA GLU A 205 -10.50 -14.29 0.49
C GLU A 205 -11.51 -13.98 -0.62
N GLU A 206 -12.38 -12.98 -0.42
CA GLU A 206 -13.37 -12.56 -1.41
C GLU A 206 -12.74 -11.91 -2.65
N PHE A 207 -11.74 -11.04 -2.48
CA PHE A 207 -11.11 -10.32 -3.60
C PHE A 207 -10.08 -11.14 -4.36
N PHE A 208 -9.24 -11.90 -3.65
CA PHE A 208 -8.02 -12.49 -4.20
C PHE A 208 -7.99 -14.01 -4.11
N GLY A 209 -8.92 -14.61 -3.35
CA GLY A 209 -8.93 -16.04 -3.05
C GLY A 209 -8.09 -16.39 -1.82
N ASN A 210 -8.12 -17.68 -1.46
CA ASN A 210 -7.62 -18.16 -0.16
C ASN A 210 -6.10 -18.16 -0.02
N ASP A 211 -5.36 -18.17 -1.14
CA ASP A 211 -3.90 -18.31 -1.15
C ASP A 211 -3.17 -16.95 -1.21
N ASP A 212 -3.90 -15.83 -1.16
CA ASP A 212 -3.32 -14.49 -1.21
C ASP A 212 -2.62 -14.10 0.11
N GLU A 213 -1.54 -13.32 0.01
CA GLU A 213 -0.75 -12.90 1.16
C GLU A 213 -1.54 -12.06 2.18
N GLN A 214 -2.57 -11.32 1.74
CA GLN A 214 -3.41 -10.54 2.64
C GLN A 214 -4.32 -11.43 3.49
N VAL A 215 -4.62 -12.64 3.06
CA VAL A 215 -5.28 -13.65 3.91
C VAL A 215 -4.36 -14.03 5.07
N ALA A 216 -3.05 -14.18 4.80
CA ALA A 216 -2.05 -14.43 5.83
C ALA A 216 -1.90 -13.26 6.81
N ASP A 217 -2.02 -12.01 6.36
CA ASP A 217 -2.07 -10.83 7.23
C ASP A 217 -3.24 -10.90 8.23
N GLY A 218 -4.44 -11.26 7.77
CA GLY A 218 -5.61 -11.44 8.63
C GLY A 218 -5.42 -12.58 9.64
N LEU A 219 -4.93 -13.74 9.18
CA LEU A 219 -4.60 -14.87 10.05
C LEU A 219 -3.52 -14.53 11.08
N SER A 220 -2.53 -13.72 10.71
CA SER A 220 -1.47 -13.23 11.60
C SER A 220 -2.03 -12.38 12.74
N LEU A 221 -2.97 -11.47 12.45
CA LEU A 221 -3.67 -10.69 13.47
C LEU A 221 -4.47 -11.59 14.42
N ILE A 222 -5.23 -12.54 13.88
CA ILE A 222 -6.02 -13.49 14.70
C ILE A 222 -5.09 -14.32 15.60
N GLY A 223 -3.99 -14.84 15.06
CA GLY A 223 -3.01 -15.61 15.82
C GLY A 223 -2.37 -14.79 16.95
N LYS A 224 -1.97 -13.54 16.67
CA LYS A 224 -1.45 -12.61 17.69
C LYS A 224 -2.48 -12.34 18.78
N ALA A 225 -3.74 -12.05 18.41
CA ALA A 225 -4.81 -11.83 19.37
C ALA A 225 -4.98 -13.03 20.32
N GLN A 226 -5.02 -14.25 19.79
CA GLN A 226 -5.18 -15.47 20.59
C GLN A 226 -3.97 -15.72 21.52
N TYR A 227 -2.75 -15.55 21.00
CA TYR A 227 -1.52 -15.73 21.75
C TYR A 227 -1.44 -14.78 22.95
N TYR A 228 -1.60 -13.47 22.70
CA TYR A 228 -1.48 -12.47 23.76
C TYR A 228 -2.66 -12.51 24.74
N TRP A 229 -3.87 -12.82 24.29
CA TRP A 229 -5.01 -13.04 25.19
C TRP A 229 -4.74 -14.17 26.19
N LYS A 230 -4.20 -15.30 25.71
CA LYS A 230 -3.90 -16.45 26.56
C LYS A 230 -2.79 -16.14 27.56
N ASN A 231 -1.73 -15.46 27.12
CA ASN A 231 -0.59 -15.11 27.98
C ASN A 231 -0.94 -14.00 28.98
N GLY A 232 -1.76 -13.02 28.60
CA GLY A 232 -2.27 -11.99 29.53
C GLY A 232 -3.12 -12.58 30.66
N LYS A 233 -3.89 -13.64 30.37
CA LYS A 233 -4.59 -14.43 31.40
C LYS A 233 -3.63 -15.26 32.27
N GLN A 234 -2.50 -15.72 31.74
CA GLN A 234 -1.51 -16.44 32.54
C GLN A 234 -0.76 -15.50 33.49
N LEU A 235 -0.33 -14.33 33.01
CA LEU A 235 0.33 -13.30 33.83
C LEU A 235 -0.57 -12.82 34.99
N THR A 236 -1.85 -12.53 34.71
CA THR A 236 -2.79 -12.14 35.78
C THR A 236 -3.05 -13.25 36.80
N ASN A 237 -3.06 -14.52 36.38
CA ASN A 237 -3.21 -15.67 37.28
C ASN A 237 -1.93 -15.98 38.08
N GLU A 238 -0.75 -15.82 37.49
CA GLU A 238 0.54 -15.98 38.18
C GLU A 238 0.78 -14.82 39.16
N ASP A 239 0.50 -13.58 38.78
CA ASP A 239 0.53 -12.42 39.69
C ASP A 239 -0.46 -12.59 40.85
N ALA A 240 -1.65 -13.12 40.59
CA ALA A 240 -2.62 -13.41 41.65
C ALA A 240 -2.14 -14.54 42.59
N ARG A 241 -1.46 -15.56 42.07
CA ARG A 241 -0.84 -16.62 42.88
C ARG A 241 0.32 -16.07 43.71
N HIS A 242 1.22 -15.29 43.13
CA HIS A 242 2.37 -14.68 43.82
C HIS A 242 1.96 -13.66 44.89
N ARG A 243 0.85 -12.92 44.70
CA ARG A 243 0.29 -12.05 45.74
C ARG A 243 -0.29 -12.84 46.92
N LYS A 244 -0.91 -14.00 46.68
CA LYS A 244 -1.49 -14.84 47.74
C LYS A 244 -0.42 -15.41 48.68
N TYR A 245 0.78 -15.71 48.18
CA TYR A 245 1.92 -16.18 48.98
C TYR A 245 2.67 -15.06 49.74
N LYS A 246 2.38 -13.78 49.48
CA LYS A 246 3.01 -12.65 50.18
C LYS A 246 2.19 -12.08 51.35
N THR A 247 0.96 -12.55 51.56
CA THR A 247 0.06 -12.09 52.63
C THR A 247 -0.06 -13.04 53.83
N GLU A 248 0.78 -14.09 53.91
CA GLU A 248 0.75 -15.08 55.00
C GLU A 248 1.94 -14.99 55.99
N TYR A 249 2.61 -13.84 56.11
CA TYR A 249 3.63 -13.59 57.14
C TYR A 249 3.41 -12.28 57.88
#